data_AF-A0A9P8XSW7-F1
#
_entry.id   AF-A0A9P8XSW7-F1
#
_cell.length_a   1.000
_cell.length_b   1.000
_cell.length_c   1.000
_cell.angle_alpha   90.00
_cell.angle_beta   90.00
_cell.angle_gamma   90.00
#
_symmetry.space_group_name_H-M   'P 1'
#
loop_
_entity.id
_entity.type
_entity.pdbx_description
1 polymer ?
#
loop_
_entity_poly.entity_id
_entity_poly.type
_entity_poly.pdbx_seq_one_letter_code
_entity_poly.pdbx_strand_id
1 'polypeptide(L)'
;SMEQQDSIKPESGQHYMHGTHKFRWTEKHWNFEQLDPLRHQYDELGSLVMGILETLARSQGVQAHNRRRPDLFALLIQERASDPVLARFWHEINTVPAWVDWAQLARGQRFFYRYVATTIMGFALQGFIGQNATTASVAELLSRTGGFSTRALSRRLLERFQLLLQVTGFSKPVEVDLGPGGITAHETAIRVRLRHASVQSRILEIAEQREGYFDMGQHGIPINTLNSIHAIATFCCNHIWLQLPQQGVKPRQQEAEDYIALWRYVGYLLAVPTDAYFSGFEQAKTTMESTAGFRFSVPMSRSETKESGAADSTQEYD
;
A
#
# COMPACT_ATOMS: atom_id res chain seq x y z
N SER A 1 -21.33 -15.75 14.75
CA SER A 1 -21.96 -14.71 13.92
C SER A 1 -21.33 -13.38 14.29
N MET A 2 -20.37 -12.90 13.51
CA MET A 2 -19.97 -11.49 13.62
C MET A 2 -21.05 -10.70 12.89
N GLU A 3 -21.93 -10.07 13.65
CA GLU A 3 -22.87 -9.07 13.15
C GLU A 3 -22.14 -8.10 12.24
N GLN A 4 -22.81 -7.68 11.17
CA GLN A 4 -22.41 -6.54 10.35
C GLN A 4 -22.02 -5.43 11.31
N GLN A 5 -20.72 -5.11 11.35
CA GLN A 5 -20.24 -3.95 12.07
C GLN A 5 -20.76 -2.78 11.24
N ASP A 6 -21.94 -2.27 11.59
CA ASP A 6 -22.56 -1.11 10.97
C ASP A 6 -21.47 -0.04 10.90
N SER A 7 -20.97 0.20 9.68
CA SER A 7 -19.90 1.16 9.44
C SER A 7 -20.43 2.51 9.90
N ILE A 8 -19.96 2.98 11.05
CA ILE A 8 -20.32 4.28 11.60
C ILE A 8 -19.96 5.31 10.52
N LYS A 9 -20.98 5.92 9.89
CA LYS A 9 -20.77 6.97 8.89
C LYS A 9 -20.19 8.17 9.63
N PRO A 10 -18.96 8.59 9.30
CA PRO A 10 -18.35 9.70 10.03
C PRO A 10 -19.11 11.00 9.78
N GLU A 11 -19.35 11.77 10.84
CA GLU A 11 -20.05 13.04 10.78
C GLU A 11 -19.06 14.21 10.74
N SER A 12 -19.29 15.15 9.82
CA SER A 12 -18.47 16.35 9.70
C SER A 12 -18.45 17.14 11.00
N GLY A 13 -17.25 17.51 11.44
CA GLY A 13 -17.02 18.27 12.67
C GLY A 13 -16.85 17.42 13.92
N GLN A 14 -17.16 16.12 13.90
CA GLN A 14 -16.88 15.21 15.02
C GLN A 14 -15.40 14.83 15.08
N HIS A 15 -14.94 14.43 16.27
CA HIS A 15 -13.58 13.96 16.49
C HIS A 15 -13.54 12.44 16.58
N TYR A 16 -12.53 11.86 15.91
CA TYR A 16 -12.29 10.44 15.83
C TYR A 16 -10.88 10.12 16.31
N MET A 17 -10.67 8.85 16.67
CA MET A 17 -9.38 8.35 17.09
C MET A 17 -9.02 7.11 16.28
N HIS A 18 -7.81 7.07 15.74
CA HIS A 18 -7.23 5.89 15.12
C HIS A 18 -5.89 5.58 15.80
N GLY A 19 -5.84 4.51 16.59
CA GLY A 19 -4.71 4.25 17.47
C GLY A 19 -4.50 5.42 18.45
N THR A 20 -3.37 6.11 18.36
CA THR A 20 -3.09 7.31 19.17
C THR A 20 -3.35 8.63 18.43
N HIS A 21 -3.67 8.58 17.13
CA HIS A 21 -3.91 9.77 16.33
C HIS A 21 -5.36 10.24 16.50
N LYS A 22 -5.52 11.49 16.94
CA LYS A 22 -6.82 12.15 17.07
C LYS A 22 -6.98 13.13 15.92
N PHE A 23 -8.16 13.14 15.30
CA PHE A 23 -8.44 14.03 14.19
C PHE A 23 -9.91 14.43 14.14
N ARG A 24 -10.18 15.55 13.47
CA ARG A 24 -11.52 16.05 13.23
C ARG A 24 -11.94 15.70 11.81
N TRP A 25 -13.09 15.07 11.66
CA TRP A 25 -13.63 14.79 10.32
C TRP A 25 -14.07 16.08 9.65
N THR A 26 -13.73 16.22 8.37
CA THR A 26 -14.00 17.42 7.56
C THR A 26 -14.53 17.03 6.18
N GLU A 27 -15.04 18.00 5.42
CA GLU A 27 -15.51 17.80 4.04
C GLU A 27 -14.41 17.34 3.06
N LYS A 28 -13.14 17.51 3.42
CA LYS A 28 -12.00 17.01 2.63
C LYS A 28 -11.76 15.50 2.78
N HIS A 29 -12.43 14.86 3.74
CA HIS A 29 -12.36 13.42 3.94
C HIS A 29 -13.24 12.70 2.95
N TRP A 30 -12.77 11.55 2.49
CA TRP A 30 -13.53 10.63 1.65
C TRP A 30 -14.60 9.93 2.48
N ASN A 31 -15.85 9.99 2.02
CA ASN A 31 -16.98 9.32 2.65
C ASN A 31 -17.11 7.86 2.20
N PHE A 32 -18.05 7.13 2.82
CA PHE A 32 -18.28 5.72 2.53
C PHE A 32 -18.68 5.51 1.06
N GLU A 33 -19.57 6.34 0.54
CA GLU A 33 -20.10 6.25 -0.82
C GLU A 33 -19.00 6.45 -1.88
N GLN A 34 -17.94 7.20 -1.56
CA GLN A 34 -16.77 7.39 -2.41
C GLN A 34 -15.76 6.24 -2.30
N LEU A 35 -15.59 5.64 -1.11
CA LEU A 35 -14.58 4.61 -0.86
C LEU A 35 -15.08 3.18 -1.15
N ASP A 36 -16.35 2.89 -0.93
CA ASP A 36 -16.92 1.55 -1.10
C ASP A 36 -16.80 1.01 -2.53
N PRO A 37 -17.04 1.81 -3.60
CA PRO A 37 -16.86 1.33 -4.98
C PRO A 37 -15.43 0.86 -5.28
N LEU A 38 -14.42 1.39 -4.58
CA LEU A 38 -13.01 1.01 -4.76
C LEU A 38 -12.72 -0.43 -4.31
N ARG A 39 -13.64 -1.08 -3.57
CA ARG A 39 -13.56 -2.50 -3.22
C ARG A 39 -13.82 -3.44 -4.39
N HIS A 40 -14.40 -2.91 -5.47
CA HIS A 40 -14.70 -3.64 -6.70
C HIS A 40 -13.76 -3.27 -7.85
N GLN A 41 -12.81 -2.37 -7.62
CA GLN A 41 -11.79 -1.98 -8.58
C GLN A 41 -10.48 -2.69 -8.27
N TYR A 42 -9.68 -2.93 -9.30
CA TYR A 42 -8.35 -3.54 -9.19
C TYR A 42 -7.49 -3.22 -10.41
N ASP A 43 -6.23 -3.68 -10.40
CA ASP A 43 -5.29 -3.55 -11.52
C ASP A 43 -5.66 -4.51 -12.67
N GLU A 44 -6.61 -4.10 -13.51
CA GLU A 44 -7.04 -4.86 -14.68
C GLU A 44 -5.89 -5.12 -15.65
N LEU A 45 -5.04 -4.11 -15.89
CA LEU A 45 -3.90 -4.24 -16.80
C LEU A 45 -2.89 -5.27 -16.27
N GLY A 46 -2.55 -5.19 -14.98
CA GLY A 46 -1.68 -6.19 -14.34
C GLY A 46 -2.26 -7.59 -14.38
N SER A 47 -3.58 -7.75 -14.19
CA SER A 47 -4.27 -9.04 -14.31
C SER A 47 -4.19 -9.63 -15.72
N LEU A 48 -4.42 -8.82 -16.76
CA LEU A 48 -4.31 -9.23 -18.16
C LEU A 48 -2.86 -9.65 -18.51
N VAL A 49 -1.88 -8.85 -18.11
CA VAL A 49 -0.44 -9.16 -18.28
C VAL A 49 -0.10 -10.48 -17.61
N MET A 50 -0.61 -10.72 -16.40
CA MET A 50 -0.35 -11.94 -15.66
C MET A 50 -0.88 -13.17 -16.41
N GLY A 51 -2.10 -13.10 -16.96
CA GLY A 51 -2.65 -14.19 -17.77
C GLY A 51 -1.80 -14.52 -19.00
N ILE A 52 -1.31 -13.50 -19.70
CA ILE A 52 -0.41 -13.67 -20.85
C ILE A 52 0.91 -14.30 -20.42
N LEU A 53 1.55 -13.77 -19.38
CA LEU A 53 2.84 -14.28 -18.89
C LEU A 53 2.76 -15.72 -18.37
N GLU A 54 1.66 -16.11 -17.72
CA GLU A 54 1.42 -17.50 -17.32
C GLU A 54 1.27 -18.44 -18.52
N THR A 55 0.61 -17.97 -19.58
CA THR A 55 0.42 -18.74 -20.81
C THR A 55 1.76 -18.93 -21.53
N LEU A 56 2.55 -17.86 -21.64
CA LEU A 56 3.90 -17.89 -22.20
C LEU A 56 4.83 -18.79 -21.39
N ALA A 57 4.83 -18.68 -20.05
CA ALA A 57 5.63 -19.52 -19.18
C ALA A 57 5.28 -21.02 -19.31
N ARG A 58 3.99 -21.35 -19.47
CA ARG A 58 3.54 -22.74 -19.76
C ARG A 58 4.04 -23.22 -21.13
N SER A 59 3.96 -22.36 -22.16
CA SER A 59 4.36 -22.70 -23.53
C SER A 59 5.87 -22.91 -23.70
N GLN A 60 6.71 -22.19 -22.94
CA GLN A 60 8.17 -22.33 -22.97
C GLN A 60 8.69 -23.59 -22.25
N GLY A 61 7.80 -24.50 -21.84
CA GLY A 61 8.20 -25.76 -21.21
C GLY A 61 8.84 -25.56 -19.84
N VAL A 62 8.51 -24.48 -19.12
CA VAL A 62 8.81 -24.35 -17.69
C VAL A 62 7.91 -25.32 -16.93
N GLN A 63 8.19 -26.61 -17.12
CA GLN A 63 7.54 -27.74 -16.47
C GLN A 63 7.81 -27.66 -14.98
N ALA A 64 6.84 -28.13 -14.19
CA ALA A 64 6.84 -28.23 -12.73
C ALA A 64 8.03 -28.99 -12.12
N HIS A 65 8.95 -29.50 -12.95
CA HIS A 65 10.14 -30.25 -12.55
C HIS A 65 11.35 -29.37 -12.19
N ASN A 66 11.38 -28.11 -12.64
CA ASN A 66 12.40 -27.16 -12.21
C ASN A 66 11.94 -26.50 -10.90
N ARG A 67 12.62 -26.76 -9.79
CA ARG A 67 12.26 -26.24 -8.44
C ARG A 67 12.24 -24.71 -8.32
N ARG A 68 12.62 -23.97 -9.37
CA ARG A 68 12.61 -22.51 -9.43
C ARG A 68 11.38 -22.03 -10.18
N ARG A 69 10.54 -21.23 -9.51
CA ARG A 69 9.44 -20.51 -10.16
C ARG A 69 10.00 -19.65 -11.31
N PRO A 70 9.32 -19.56 -12.46
CA PRO A 70 9.76 -18.71 -13.56
C PRO A 70 9.88 -17.26 -13.09
N ASP A 71 10.95 -16.58 -13.51
CA ASP A 71 11.09 -15.15 -13.29
C ASP A 71 10.19 -14.40 -14.28
N LEU A 72 8.97 -14.10 -13.84
CA LEU A 72 7.95 -13.41 -14.63
C LEU A 72 8.39 -12.01 -15.08
N PHE A 73 9.26 -11.34 -14.31
CA PHE A 73 9.77 -10.03 -14.69
C PHE A 73 10.78 -10.14 -15.84
N ALA A 74 11.68 -11.13 -15.77
CA ALA A 74 12.60 -11.42 -16.88
C ALA A 74 11.84 -11.82 -18.16
N LEU A 75 10.79 -12.63 -18.01
CA LEU A 75 9.92 -13.01 -19.13
C LEU A 75 9.19 -11.78 -19.71
N LEU A 76 8.67 -10.89 -18.86
CA LEU A 76 8.07 -9.62 -19.31
C LEU A 76 9.07 -8.80 -20.11
N ILE A 77 10.33 -8.69 -19.66
CA ILE A 77 11.37 -7.96 -20.41
C ILE A 77 11.57 -8.57 -21.80
N GLN A 78 11.65 -9.89 -21.89
CA GLN A 78 11.87 -10.61 -23.14
C GLN A 78 10.69 -10.43 -24.11
N GLU A 79 9.46 -10.52 -23.60
CA GLU A 79 8.22 -10.60 -24.38
C GLU A 79 7.48 -9.26 -24.46
N ARG A 80 8.08 -8.16 -23.99
CA ARG A 80 7.42 -6.84 -23.91
C ARG A 80 6.82 -6.32 -25.23
N ALA A 81 7.30 -6.81 -26.37
CA ALA A 81 6.84 -6.40 -27.70
C ALA A 81 5.99 -7.45 -28.43
N SER A 82 5.81 -8.64 -27.86
CA SER A 82 5.08 -9.74 -28.53
C SER A 82 3.57 -9.61 -28.43
N ASP A 83 3.06 -8.83 -27.48
CA ASP A 83 1.63 -8.57 -27.29
C ASP A 83 1.37 -7.08 -26.98
N PRO A 84 0.33 -6.44 -27.56
CA PRO A 84 0.01 -5.04 -27.32
C PRO A 84 -0.28 -4.70 -25.84
N VAL A 85 -0.83 -5.64 -25.06
CA VAL A 85 -1.08 -5.49 -23.63
C VAL A 85 0.24 -5.45 -22.85
N LEU A 86 1.19 -6.35 -23.17
CA LEU A 86 2.53 -6.35 -22.59
C LEU A 86 3.27 -5.05 -22.93
N ALA A 87 3.15 -4.56 -24.17
CA ALA A 87 3.73 -3.30 -24.61
C ALA A 87 3.13 -2.10 -23.86
N ARG A 88 1.80 -2.09 -23.66
CA ARG A 88 1.11 -1.04 -22.89
C ARG A 88 1.56 -1.03 -21.43
N PHE A 89 1.62 -2.19 -20.78
CA PHE A 89 2.13 -2.29 -19.41
C PHE A 89 3.58 -1.83 -19.30
N TRP A 90 4.43 -2.27 -20.24
CA TRP A 90 5.82 -1.84 -20.29
C TRP A 90 5.95 -0.32 -20.46
N HIS A 91 5.10 0.29 -21.28
CA HIS A 91 5.05 1.73 -21.45
C HIS A 91 4.62 2.43 -20.15
N GLU A 92 3.56 1.97 -19.50
CA GLU A 92 3.04 2.56 -18.26
C GLU A 92 4.09 2.56 -17.14
N ILE A 93 4.74 1.42 -16.88
CA ILE A 93 5.73 1.31 -15.80
C ILE A 93 7.01 2.12 -16.06
N ASN A 94 7.35 2.40 -17.31
CA ASN A 94 8.53 3.19 -17.69
C ASN A 94 8.21 4.67 -17.95
N THR A 95 6.93 5.05 -17.95
CA THR A 95 6.52 6.44 -18.10
C THR A 95 6.62 7.14 -16.76
N VAL A 96 7.35 8.26 -16.73
CA VAL A 96 7.52 9.09 -15.52
C VAL A 96 6.42 10.17 -15.50
N PRO A 97 5.57 10.22 -14.46
CA PRO A 97 4.56 11.26 -14.34
C PRO A 97 5.16 12.66 -14.23
N ALA A 98 4.45 13.67 -14.77
CA ALA A 98 4.92 15.06 -14.80
C ALA A 98 5.15 15.69 -13.42
N TRP A 99 4.52 15.17 -12.37
CA TRP A 99 4.66 15.66 -11.01
C TRP A 99 5.91 15.12 -10.29
N VAL A 100 6.65 14.18 -10.89
CA VAL A 100 7.83 13.56 -10.27
C VAL A 100 9.00 14.53 -10.27
N ASP A 101 9.43 14.92 -9.07
CA ASP A 101 10.71 15.60 -8.83
C ASP A 101 11.72 14.61 -8.21
N TRP A 102 12.71 14.19 -8.99
CA TRP A 102 13.75 13.26 -8.52
C TRP A 102 14.55 13.78 -7.32
N ALA A 103 14.74 15.11 -7.22
CA ALA A 103 15.39 15.69 -6.07
C ALA A 103 14.52 15.53 -4.82
N GLN A 104 13.21 15.77 -4.93
CA GLN A 104 12.23 15.53 -3.87
C GLN A 104 12.22 14.07 -3.41
N LEU A 105 12.15 13.12 -4.35
CA LEU A 105 12.18 11.69 -4.05
C LEU A 105 13.47 11.30 -3.30
N ALA A 106 14.62 11.84 -3.72
CA ALA A 106 15.89 11.63 -3.03
C ALA A 106 15.92 12.23 -1.62
N ARG A 107 15.19 13.34 -1.35
CA ARG A 107 14.99 13.85 0.02
C ARG A 107 14.08 12.92 0.82
N GLY A 108 13.03 12.39 0.20
CA GLY A 108 12.13 11.40 0.79
C GLY A 108 12.88 10.13 1.23
N GLN A 109 13.85 9.66 0.45
CA GLN A 109 14.72 8.55 0.86
C GLN A 109 15.51 8.86 2.13
N ARG A 110 15.99 10.11 2.29
CA ARG A 110 16.71 10.55 3.49
C ARG A 110 15.84 10.60 4.76
N PHE A 111 14.52 10.72 4.62
CA PHE A 111 13.58 10.60 5.74
C PHE A 111 13.75 9.26 6.46
N PHE A 112 13.76 8.16 5.69
CA PHE A 112 13.91 6.82 6.24
C PHE A 112 15.24 6.68 7.00
N TYR A 113 16.34 7.19 6.44
CA TYR A 113 17.65 7.15 7.09
C TYR A 113 17.69 7.90 8.41
N ARG A 114 17.13 9.11 8.41
CA ARG A 114 17.07 9.96 9.61
C ARG A 114 16.32 9.28 10.75
N TYR A 115 15.34 8.45 10.42
CA TYR A 115 14.44 7.80 11.36
C TYR A 115 14.51 6.27 11.28
N VAL A 116 15.64 5.68 10.87
CA VAL A 116 15.69 4.26 10.45
C VAL A 116 15.30 3.30 11.58
N ALA A 117 15.81 3.52 12.79
CA ALA A 117 15.51 2.66 13.94
C ALA A 117 14.03 2.70 14.32
N THR A 118 13.45 3.90 14.32
CA THR A 118 12.05 4.14 14.71
C THR A 118 11.08 3.67 13.60
N THR A 119 11.47 3.85 12.34
CA THR A 119 10.71 3.43 11.15
C THR A 119 10.71 1.91 10.98
N ILE A 120 11.85 1.24 11.19
CA ILE A 120 11.93 -0.24 11.19
C ILE A 120 11.08 -0.85 12.30
N MET A 121 11.16 -0.30 13.52
CA MET A 121 10.36 -0.78 14.65
C MET A 121 8.86 -0.63 14.36
N GLY A 122 8.44 0.55 13.94
CA GLY A 122 7.03 0.77 13.62
C GLY A 122 6.55 0.00 12.39
N PHE A 123 7.43 -0.25 11.41
CA PHE A 123 7.14 -1.15 10.29
C PHE A 123 6.91 -2.59 10.75
N ALA A 124 7.79 -3.10 11.60
CA ALA A 124 7.67 -4.45 12.16
C ALA A 124 6.40 -4.60 13.01
N LEU A 125 6.05 -3.60 13.83
CA LEU A 125 4.88 -3.65 14.70
C LEU A 125 3.56 -3.45 13.93
N GLN A 126 3.47 -2.41 13.10
CA GLN A 126 2.24 -2.09 12.37
C GLN A 126 2.03 -2.96 11.13
N GLY A 127 3.07 -3.17 10.32
CA GLY A 127 2.99 -3.97 9.11
C GLY A 127 2.72 -5.46 9.38
N PHE A 128 2.92 -5.93 10.61
CA PHE A 128 2.84 -7.34 10.95
C PHE A 128 1.69 -7.70 11.89
N ILE A 129 1.60 -7.01 13.04
CA ILE A 129 0.64 -7.31 14.11
C ILE A 129 -0.55 -6.35 14.00
N GLY A 130 -0.28 -5.08 13.72
CA GLY A 130 -1.27 -4.00 13.81
C GLY A 130 -2.28 -3.92 12.67
N GLN A 131 -1.88 -4.01 11.40
CA GLN A 131 -2.79 -3.71 10.27
C GLN A 131 -3.16 -4.89 9.38
N ASN A 132 -2.22 -5.81 9.15
CA ASN A 132 -2.47 -7.02 8.37
C ASN A 132 -3.48 -7.97 9.03
N ALA A 133 -3.51 -7.98 10.37
CA ALA A 133 -4.39 -8.83 11.17
C ALA A 133 -5.71 -8.14 11.54
N THR A 134 -5.76 -6.80 11.54
CA THR A 134 -6.96 -6.04 11.90
C THR A 134 -7.83 -5.73 10.68
N THR A 135 -7.24 -5.65 9.49
CA THR A 135 -8.00 -5.47 8.25
C THR A 135 -8.58 -6.80 7.79
N ALA A 136 -9.88 -7.04 8.03
CA ALA A 136 -10.55 -8.32 7.77
C ALA A 136 -10.30 -8.88 6.36
N SER A 137 -10.37 -8.05 5.32
CA SER A 137 -10.11 -8.47 3.93
C SER A 137 -8.65 -8.91 3.71
N VAL A 138 -7.69 -8.23 4.33
CA VAL A 138 -6.27 -8.57 4.25
C VAL A 138 -5.96 -9.81 5.08
N ALA A 139 -6.53 -9.91 6.29
CA ALA A 139 -6.38 -11.08 7.15
C ALA A 139 -6.93 -12.33 6.47
N GLU A 140 -8.12 -12.25 5.86
CA GLU A 140 -8.71 -13.37 5.12
C GLU A 140 -7.82 -13.78 3.94
N LEU A 141 -7.39 -12.82 3.12
CA LEU A 141 -6.44 -13.04 2.03
C LEU A 141 -5.14 -13.72 2.50
N LEU A 142 -4.58 -13.28 3.63
CA LEU A 142 -3.37 -13.86 4.21
C LEU A 142 -3.62 -15.28 4.72
N SER A 143 -4.75 -15.55 5.35
CA SER A 143 -5.13 -16.88 5.80
C SER A 143 -5.20 -17.87 4.62
N ARG A 144 -5.89 -17.47 3.55
CA ARG A 144 -6.09 -18.31 2.34
C ARG A 144 -4.81 -18.58 1.56
N THR A 145 -3.89 -17.61 1.54
CA THR A 145 -2.59 -17.74 0.86
C THR A 145 -1.49 -18.37 1.74
N GLY A 146 -1.85 -18.91 2.91
CA GLY A 146 -0.92 -19.51 3.87
C GLY A 146 0.06 -18.51 4.51
N GLY A 147 -0.28 -17.22 4.46
CA GLY A 147 0.51 -16.08 4.91
C GLY A 147 0.77 -16.04 6.41
N PHE A 148 -0.02 -16.75 7.23
CA PHE A 148 0.19 -16.88 8.68
C PHE A 148 1.03 -18.09 9.10
N SER A 149 1.47 -18.95 8.17
CA SER A 149 2.41 -20.03 8.52
C SER A 149 3.77 -19.44 8.91
N THR A 150 4.41 -19.94 9.97
CA THR A 150 5.68 -19.38 10.51
C THR A 150 6.78 -19.21 9.45
N ARG A 151 6.87 -20.15 8.51
CA ARG A 151 7.83 -20.13 7.38
C ARG A 151 7.45 -19.14 6.28
N ALA A 152 6.16 -19.02 5.93
CA ALA A 152 5.74 -18.04 4.92
C ALA A 152 5.77 -16.62 5.48
N LEU A 153 5.51 -16.49 6.77
CA LEU A 153 5.49 -15.24 7.51
C LEU A 153 6.88 -14.59 7.55
N SER A 154 7.93 -15.35 7.88
CA SER A 154 9.31 -14.86 7.85
C SER A 154 9.79 -14.48 6.44
N ARG A 155 9.42 -15.25 5.41
CA ARG A 155 9.73 -14.90 4.02
C ARG A 155 9.03 -13.60 3.58
N ARG A 156 7.75 -13.44 3.89
CA ARG A 156 6.98 -12.21 3.57
C ARG A 156 7.48 -10.99 4.34
N LEU A 157 7.99 -11.17 5.55
CA LEU A 157 8.72 -10.12 6.26
C LEU A 157 9.90 -9.66 5.44
N LEU A 158 10.79 -10.60 5.10
CA LEU A 158 11.99 -10.29 4.34
C LEU A 158 11.66 -9.62 3.01
N GLU A 159 10.64 -10.06 2.29
CA GLU A 159 10.21 -9.44 1.02
C GLU A 159 9.69 -8.01 1.20
N ARG A 160 8.92 -7.73 2.27
CA ARG A 160 8.44 -6.38 2.56
C ARG A 160 9.53 -5.45 3.09
N PHE A 161 10.42 -6.00 3.91
CA PHE A 161 11.64 -5.31 4.34
C PHE A 161 12.55 -5.01 3.15
N GLN A 162 12.69 -5.94 2.20
CA GLN A 162 13.44 -5.72 0.96
C GLN A 162 12.84 -4.60 0.12
N LEU A 163 11.52 -4.59 -0.09
CA LEU A 163 10.84 -3.48 -0.78
C LEU A 163 11.11 -2.15 -0.08
N LEU A 164 10.92 -2.10 1.24
CA LEU A 164 11.17 -0.90 2.03
C LEU A 164 12.62 -0.43 1.86
N LEU A 165 13.61 -1.29 2.09
CA LEU A 165 15.03 -0.97 1.98
C LEU A 165 15.46 -0.56 0.57
N GLN A 166 14.85 -1.13 -0.47
CA GLN A 166 15.14 -0.80 -1.86
C GLN A 166 14.52 0.55 -2.24
N VAL A 167 13.27 0.81 -1.87
CA VAL A 167 12.57 2.09 -2.10
C VAL A 167 13.26 3.22 -1.37
N THR A 168 13.61 3.02 -0.10
CA THR A 168 14.31 4.02 0.72
C THR A 168 15.81 4.10 0.40
N GLY A 169 16.28 3.20 -0.48
CA GLY A 169 17.52 3.32 -1.23
C GLY A 169 18.79 3.13 -0.43
N PHE A 170 19.24 1.89 -0.18
CA PHE A 170 20.65 1.60 0.17
C PHE A 170 21.61 1.82 -1.02
N SER A 171 21.06 1.89 -2.24
CA SER A 171 21.82 2.06 -3.48
C SER A 171 21.18 3.14 -4.36
N LYS A 172 21.75 4.35 -4.29
CA LYS A 172 21.61 5.51 -5.20
C LYS A 172 20.19 6.08 -5.44
N PRO A 173 20.08 7.40 -5.69
CA PRO A 173 18.84 7.99 -6.21
C PRO A 173 18.47 7.28 -7.51
N VAL A 174 17.17 7.16 -7.77
CA VAL A 174 16.56 6.48 -8.92
C VAL A 174 16.95 7.20 -10.22
N GLU A 175 18.20 7.05 -10.65
CA GLU A 175 18.54 7.06 -12.05
C GLU A 175 18.17 5.67 -12.56
N VAL A 176 17.32 5.65 -13.58
CA VAL A 176 16.84 4.44 -14.25
C VAL A 176 18.03 3.80 -14.95
N ASP A 177 18.85 3.07 -14.17
CA ASP A 177 20.02 2.36 -14.68
C ASP A 177 19.55 1.00 -15.19
N LEU A 178 19.34 0.91 -16.50
CA LEU A 178 19.04 -0.31 -17.25
C LEU A 178 20.29 -1.20 -17.39
N GLY A 179 21.06 -1.36 -16.31
CA GLY A 179 22.33 -2.09 -16.28
C GLY A 179 22.21 -3.45 -15.58
N PRO A 180 22.90 -4.50 -16.05
CA PRO A 180 22.85 -5.83 -15.44
C PRO A 180 23.66 -5.84 -14.14
N GLY A 181 22.99 -5.73 -12.98
CA GLY A 181 23.69 -5.94 -11.70
C GLY A 181 23.01 -5.51 -10.41
N GLY A 182 21.85 -4.84 -10.43
CA GLY A 182 21.17 -4.45 -9.19
C GLY A 182 19.65 -4.47 -9.33
N ILE A 183 18.97 -5.13 -8.39
CA ILE A 183 17.51 -4.99 -8.24
C ILE A 183 17.24 -3.55 -7.81
N THR A 184 16.73 -2.73 -8.73
CA THR A 184 16.34 -1.34 -8.44
C THR A 184 15.00 -1.30 -7.71
N ALA A 185 14.71 -0.20 -6.99
CA ALA A 185 13.39 0.01 -6.36
C ALA A 185 12.24 -0.14 -7.37
N HIS A 186 12.49 0.28 -8.62
CA HIS A 186 11.57 0.18 -9.74
C HIS A 186 11.26 -1.27 -10.12
N GLU A 187 12.30 -2.09 -10.33
CA GLU A 187 12.15 -3.53 -10.59
C GLU A 187 11.36 -4.22 -9.46
N THR A 188 11.68 -3.92 -8.20
CA THR A 188 10.95 -4.53 -7.08
C THR A 188 9.49 -4.13 -7.04
N ALA A 189 9.18 -2.85 -7.29
CA ALA A 189 7.79 -2.40 -7.36
C ALA A 189 7.02 -3.16 -8.46
N ILE A 190 7.62 -3.35 -9.64
CA ILE A 190 6.99 -4.11 -10.73
C ILE A 190 6.81 -5.58 -10.34
N ARG A 191 7.83 -6.21 -9.73
CA ARG A 191 7.72 -7.59 -9.23
C ARG A 191 6.62 -7.74 -8.19
N VAL A 192 6.40 -6.73 -7.35
CA VAL A 192 5.28 -6.69 -6.39
C VAL A 192 3.94 -6.54 -7.12
N ARG A 193 3.82 -5.66 -8.11
CA ARG A 193 2.61 -5.51 -8.94
C ARG A 193 2.23 -6.82 -9.63
N LEU A 194 3.19 -7.47 -10.30
CA LEU A 194 2.99 -8.79 -10.94
C LEU A 194 2.58 -9.86 -9.92
N ARG A 195 3.17 -9.84 -8.73
CA ARG A 195 2.80 -10.76 -7.65
C ARG A 195 1.37 -10.50 -7.16
N HIS A 196 0.97 -9.24 -7.01
CA HIS A 196 -0.39 -8.89 -6.61
C HIS A 196 -1.40 -9.41 -7.64
N ALA A 197 -1.15 -9.18 -8.93
CA ALA A 197 -1.96 -9.74 -10.01
C ALA A 197 -2.03 -11.27 -9.93
N SER A 198 -0.90 -11.97 -9.81
CA SER A 198 -0.86 -13.44 -9.69
C SER A 198 -1.66 -13.98 -8.49
N VAL A 199 -1.53 -13.34 -7.33
CA VAL A 199 -2.27 -13.75 -6.13
C VAL A 199 -3.76 -13.52 -6.30
N GLN A 200 -4.15 -12.38 -6.87
CA GLN A 200 -5.55 -12.07 -7.14
C GLN A 200 -6.17 -13.07 -8.12
N SER A 201 -5.56 -13.27 -9.29
CA SER A 201 -6.05 -14.22 -10.31
C SER A 201 -6.20 -15.61 -9.72
N ARG A 202 -5.23 -16.07 -8.93
CA ARG A 202 -5.30 -17.39 -8.29
C ARG A 202 -6.46 -17.54 -7.30
N ILE A 203 -6.78 -16.49 -6.54
CA ILE A 203 -7.88 -16.55 -5.58
C ILE A 203 -9.22 -16.52 -6.29
N LEU A 204 -9.36 -15.70 -7.33
CA LEU A 204 -10.56 -15.66 -8.16
C LEU A 204 -10.82 -17.02 -8.81
N GLU A 205 -9.79 -17.64 -9.41
CA GLU A 205 -9.87 -18.98 -10.00
C GLU A 205 -10.34 -20.04 -8.99
N ILE A 206 -9.79 -20.03 -7.76
CA ILE A 206 -10.22 -20.99 -6.72
C ILE A 206 -11.64 -20.68 -6.25
N ALA A 207 -12.01 -19.40 -6.12
CA ALA A 207 -13.35 -19.00 -5.69
C ALA A 207 -14.44 -19.40 -6.69
N GLU A 208 -14.13 -19.39 -8.00
CA GLU A 208 -15.02 -19.92 -9.04
C GLU A 208 -15.20 -21.44 -8.94
N GLN A 209 -14.14 -22.17 -8.59
CA GLN A 209 -14.17 -23.63 -8.47
C GLN A 209 -14.74 -24.13 -7.13
N ARG A 210 -14.68 -23.32 -6.09
CA ARG A 210 -15.07 -23.67 -4.73
C ARG A 210 -15.94 -22.58 -4.12
N GLU A 211 -17.24 -22.84 -4.10
CA GLU A 211 -18.21 -21.99 -3.44
C GLU A 211 -17.84 -21.76 -1.96
N GLY A 212 -17.99 -20.50 -1.50
CA GLY A 212 -17.64 -20.10 -0.13
C GLY A 212 -16.13 -20.05 0.17
N TYR A 213 -15.24 -20.17 -0.84
CA TYR A 213 -13.80 -20.03 -0.59
C TYR A 213 -13.37 -18.60 -0.23
N PHE A 214 -14.02 -17.58 -0.81
CA PHE A 214 -13.75 -16.17 -0.51
C PHE A 214 -15.04 -15.35 -0.62
N ASP A 215 -15.37 -14.59 0.42
CA ASP A 215 -16.58 -13.75 0.44
C ASP A 215 -16.32 -12.39 -0.21
N MET A 216 -16.71 -12.27 -1.48
CA MET A 216 -16.57 -11.03 -2.25
C MET A 216 -17.54 -9.93 -1.79
N GLY A 217 -18.69 -10.29 -1.20
CA GLY A 217 -19.62 -9.29 -0.66
C GLY A 217 -19.06 -8.62 0.58
N GLN A 218 -18.49 -9.42 1.49
CA GLN A 218 -17.89 -8.92 2.71
C GLN A 218 -16.53 -8.24 2.49
N HIS A 219 -15.70 -8.73 1.58
CA HIS A 219 -14.31 -8.25 1.46
C HIS A 219 -14.02 -7.43 0.20
N GLY A 220 -14.93 -7.43 -0.78
CA GLY A 220 -14.64 -6.94 -2.13
C GLY A 220 -13.69 -7.88 -2.88
N ILE A 221 -13.22 -7.46 -4.04
CA ILE A 221 -12.26 -8.25 -4.83
C ILE A 221 -10.92 -8.34 -4.08
N PRO A 222 -10.21 -9.49 -4.09
CA PRO A 222 -8.90 -9.61 -3.46
C PRO A 222 -7.93 -8.57 -4.01
N ILE A 223 -7.13 -7.92 -3.14
CA ILE A 223 -6.17 -6.88 -3.55
C ILE A 223 -6.85 -5.74 -4.35
N ASN A 224 -8.06 -5.36 -3.94
CA ASN A 224 -8.76 -4.22 -4.52
C ASN A 224 -8.05 -2.86 -4.29
N THR A 225 -8.45 -1.88 -5.09
CA THR A 225 -7.93 -0.49 -5.06
C THR A 225 -7.99 0.12 -3.67
N LEU A 226 -9.07 -0.09 -2.90
CA LEU A 226 -9.18 0.43 -1.54
C LEU A 226 -8.09 -0.13 -0.61
N ASN A 227 -7.83 -1.44 -0.68
CA ASN A 227 -6.75 -2.07 0.09
C ASN A 227 -5.39 -1.52 -0.33
N SER A 228 -5.17 -1.29 -1.63
CA SER A 228 -3.91 -0.76 -2.15
C SER A 228 -3.67 0.70 -1.73
N ILE A 229 -4.70 1.56 -1.76
CA ILE A 229 -4.63 2.93 -1.22
C ILE A 229 -4.30 2.88 0.28
N HIS A 230 -5.02 2.05 1.04
CA HIS A 230 -4.77 1.90 2.47
C HIS A 230 -3.33 1.44 2.74
N ALA A 231 -2.81 0.48 1.97
CA ALA A 231 -1.43 0.03 2.10
C ALA A 231 -0.44 1.19 1.86
N ILE A 232 -0.60 1.98 0.78
CA ILE A 232 0.28 3.14 0.52
C ILE A 232 0.18 4.16 1.67
N ALA A 233 -1.02 4.49 2.13
CA ALA A 233 -1.22 5.39 3.27
C ALA A 233 -0.49 4.88 4.52
N THR A 234 -0.52 3.59 4.78
CA THR A 234 0.23 3.00 5.89
C THR A 234 1.74 3.16 5.75
N PHE A 235 2.28 2.94 4.55
CA PHE A 235 3.71 3.05 4.30
C PHE A 235 4.25 4.48 4.36
N CYS A 236 3.45 5.50 4.02
CA CYS A 236 3.88 6.89 4.11
C CYS A 236 3.38 7.60 5.36
N CYS A 237 2.07 7.57 5.61
CA CYS A 237 1.40 8.41 6.60
C CYS A 237 1.62 7.91 8.04
N ASN A 238 1.57 6.61 8.30
CA ASN A 238 1.62 6.13 9.68
C ASN A 238 2.92 6.49 10.40
N HIS A 239 4.04 6.52 9.68
CA HIS A 239 5.32 6.94 10.26
C HIS A 239 5.22 8.40 10.75
N ILE A 240 4.63 9.27 9.94
CA ILE A 240 4.52 10.71 10.20
C ILE A 240 3.57 11.00 11.37
N TRP A 241 2.37 10.38 11.39
CA TRP A 241 1.31 10.77 12.33
C TRP A 241 1.08 9.80 13.49
N LEU A 242 1.40 8.52 13.34
CA LEU A 242 1.16 7.51 14.39
C LEU A 242 2.42 7.15 15.15
N GLN A 243 3.54 6.92 14.45
CA GLN A 243 4.70 6.26 15.05
C GLN A 243 5.75 7.22 15.59
N LEU A 244 6.22 8.17 14.77
CA LEU A 244 7.25 9.12 15.18
C LEU A 244 6.77 10.01 16.34
N PRO A 245 5.52 10.53 16.35
CA PRO A 245 5.04 11.35 17.45
C PRO A 245 5.00 10.62 18.79
N GLN A 246 4.67 9.32 18.81
CA GLN A 246 4.71 8.50 20.02
C GLN A 246 6.12 8.34 20.60
N GLN A 247 7.15 8.59 19.80
CA GLN A 247 8.55 8.50 20.18
C GLN A 247 9.15 9.90 20.43
N GLY A 248 8.30 10.93 20.54
CA GLY A 248 8.72 12.32 20.75
C GLY A 248 9.33 12.98 19.51
N VAL A 249 9.24 12.35 18.34
CA VAL A 249 9.81 12.85 17.09
C VAL A 249 8.73 13.51 16.25
N LYS A 250 8.91 14.78 15.92
CA LYS A 250 8.07 15.51 14.96
C LYS A 250 8.89 15.81 13.70
N PRO A 251 8.66 15.10 12.58
CA PRO A 251 9.35 15.43 11.33
C PRO A 251 8.91 16.81 10.83
N ARG A 252 9.79 17.51 10.11
CA ARG A 252 9.41 18.77 9.46
C ARG A 252 8.38 18.50 8.37
N GLN A 253 7.50 19.46 8.10
CA GLN A 253 6.49 19.32 7.05
C GLN A 253 7.10 18.97 5.68
N GLN A 254 8.20 19.63 5.30
CA GLN A 254 8.94 19.30 4.08
C GLN A 254 9.43 17.85 4.04
N GLU A 255 9.94 17.34 5.17
CA GLU A 255 10.43 15.96 5.26
C GLU A 255 9.26 14.96 5.08
N ALA A 256 8.09 15.28 5.62
CA ALA A 256 6.88 14.50 5.42
C ALA A 256 6.36 14.56 3.97
N GLU A 257 6.32 15.74 3.35
CA GLU A 257 5.94 15.93 1.95
C GLU A 257 6.85 15.17 0.99
N ASP A 258 8.17 15.25 1.21
CA ASP A 258 9.16 14.53 0.41
C ASP A 258 8.99 13.00 0.54
N TYR A 259 8.69 12.51 1.76
CA TYR A 259 8.44 11.09 2.01
C TYR A 259 7.11 10.60 1.40
N ILE A 260 6.06 11.43 1.45
CA ILE A 260 4.78 11.16 0.78
C ILE A 260 4.98 11.09 -0.74
N ALA A 261 5.73 12.02 -1.33
CA ALA A 261 6.02 12.03 -2.76
C ALA A 261 6.77 10.77 -3.22
N LEU A 262 7.71 10.26 -2.41
CA LEU A 262 8.38 8.98 -2.66
C LEU A 262 7.38 7.82 -2.75
N TRP A 263 6.50 7.69 -1.76
CA TRP A 263 5.51 6.62 -1.74
C TRP A 263 4.37 6.82 -2.74
N ARG A 264 4.06 8.05 -3.12
CA ARG A 264 3.18 8.38 -4.25
C ARG A 264 3.73 7.80 -5.55
N TYR A 265 5.05 7.88 -5.75
CA TYR A 265 5.71 7.29 -6.92
C TYR A 265 5.71 5.76 -6.88
N VAL A 266 5.97 5.16 -5.72
CA VAL A 266 5.82 3.70 -5.57
C VAL A 266 4.38 3.26 -5.81
N GLY A 267 3.39 3.99 -5.30
CA GLY A 267 1.97 3.72 -5.54
C GLY A 267 1.61 3.79 -7.02
N TYR A 268 2.16 4.76 -7.75
CA TYR A 268 2.00 4.84 -9.21
C TYR A 268 2.52 3.58 -9.91
N LEU A 269 3.73 3.11 -9.58
CA LEU A 269 4.29 1.88 -10.15
C LEU A 269 3.46 0.63 -9.81
N LEU A 270 2.76 0.64 -8.68
CA LEU A 270 1.85 -0.42 -8.22
C LEU A 270 0.41 -0.28 -8.74
N ALA A 271 0.14 0.63 -9.69
CA ALA A 271 -1.20 0.93 -10.22
C ALA A 271 -2.22 1.44 -9.19
N VAL A 272 -1.76 2.13 -8.16
CA VAL A 272 -2.64 2.82 -7.21
C VAL A 272 -2.98 4.20 -7.79
N PRO A 273 -4.25 4.66 -7.74
CA PRO A 273 -4.67 5.96 -8.29
C PRO A 273 -4.15 7.14 -7.46
N THR A 274 -2.84 7.41 -7.47
CA THR A 274 -2.22 8.26 -6.45
C THR A 274 -2.53 9.75 -6.55
N ASP A 275 -2.99 10.25 -7.70
CA ASP A 275 -3.25 11.68 -7.92
C ASP A 275 -4.38 12.23 -7.04
N ALA A 276 -5.43 11.43 -6.81
CA ALA A 276 -6.55 11.83 -5.95
C ALA A 276 -6.20 11.73 -4.46
N TYR A 277 -5.32 10.79 -4.08
CA TYR A 277 -5.15 10.38 -2.68
C TYR A 277 -3.86 10.86 -2.01
N PHE A 278 -2.80 11.13 -2.78
CA PHE A 278 -1.46 11.38 -2.25
C PHE A 278 -0.76 12.57 -2.91
N SER A 279 -1.52 13.52 -3.47
CA SER A 279 -0.97 14.68 -4.18
C SER A 279 -0.21 15.68 -3.31
N GLY A 280 -0.34 15.60 -1.97
CA GLY A 280 0.39 16.44 -1.02
C GLY A 280 0.14 16.04 0.43
N PHE A 281 0.72 16.79 1.37
CA PHE A 281 0.66 16.51 2.80
C PHE A 281 -0.76 16.37 3.34
N GLU A 282 -1.58 17.39 3.13
CA GLU A 282 -2.97 17.42 3.60
C GLU A 282 -3.81 16.31 2.96
N GLN A 283 -3.65 16.08 1.65
CA GLN A 283 -4.41 15.05 0.94
C GLN A 283 -4.03 13.64 1.40
N ALA A 284 -2.74 13.37 1.65
CA ALA A 284 -2.29 12.09 2.18
C ALA A 284 -2.78 11.85 3.61
N LYS A 285 -2.81 12.91 4.43
CA LYS A 285 -3.36 12.88 5.79
C LYS A 285 -4.85 12.55 5.78
N THR A 286 -5.65 13.27 4.98
CA THR A 286 -7.10 13.01 4.88
C THR A 286 -7.36 11.62 4.30
N THR A 287 -6.58 11.15 3.33
CA THR A 287 -6.69 9.76 2.84
C THR A 287 -6.44 8.72 3.94
N MET A 288 -5.39 8.89 4.75
CA MET A 288 -5.12 8.01 5.90
C MET A 288 -6.30 8.01 6.87
N GLU A 289 -6.76 9.20 7.26
CA GLU A 289 -7.87 9.40 8.19
C GLU A 289 -9.18 8.80 7.64
N SER A 290 -9.48 8.98 6.35
CA SER A 290 -10.67 8.42 5.71
C SER A 290 -10.64 6.91 5.59
N THR A 291 -9.48 6.31 5.23
CA THR A 291 -9.37 4.85 5.13
C THR A 291 -9.41 4.16 6.50
N ALA A 292 -8.94 4.83 7.56
CA ALA A 292 -9.15 4.43 8.94
C ALA A 292 -10.63 4.61 9.37
N GLY A 293 -11.24 5.73 8.99
CA GLY A 293 -12.67 6.06 9.01
C GLY A 293 -13.55 4.90 8.59
N PHE A 294 -13.32 4.48 7.35
CA PHE A 294 -14.07 3.43 6.67
C PHE A 294 -14.06 2.08 7.38
N ARG A 295 -13.02 1.77 8.17
CA ARG A 295 -12.78 0.42 8.70
C ARG A 295 -12.89 0.30 10.22
N PHE A 296 -12.54 1.34 10.98
CA PHE A 296 -12.21 1.19 12.42
C PHE A 296 -12.64 2.35 13.33
N SER A 297 -13.39 3.35 12.84
CA SER A 297 -13.58 4.56 13.66
C SER A 297 -14.60 4.38 14.77
N VAL A 298 -14.12 4.49 16.01
CA VAL A 298 -14.95 4.67 17.20
C VAL A 298 -15.06 6.18 17.46
N PRO A 299 -16.29 6.74 17.55
CA PRO A 299 -16.46 8.15 17.88
C PRO A 299 -15.92 8.43 19.30
N MET A 300 -15.17 9.52 19.49
CA MET A 300 -14.72 9.92 20.82
C MET A 300 -15.91 10.37 21.69
N SER A 301 -15.86 10.05 22.97
CA SER A 301 -16.84 10.56 23.93
C SER A 301 -16.68 12.07 24.14
N ARG A 302 -17.76 12.73 24.60
CA ARG A 302 -17.75 14.18 24.91
C ARG A 302 -16.70 14.57 25.95
N SER A 303 -16.31 13.67 26.86
CA SER A 303 -15.24 13.90 27.85
C SER A 303 -13.85 13.89 27.20
N GLU A 304 -13.56 12.93 26.33
CA GLU A 304 -12.27 12.82 25.63
C GLU A 304 -12.02 13.97 24.65
N THR A 305 -13.11 14.51 24.09
CA THR A 305 -13.06 15.67 23.19
C THR A 305 -12.61 16.94 23.94
N LYS A 306 -13.09 17.16 25.17
CA LYS A 306 -12.74 18.34 25.99
C LYS A 306 -11.26 18.34 26.42
N GLU A 307 -10.70 17.18 26.76
CA GLU A 307 -9.27 17.07 27.10
C GLU A 307 -8.36 17.37 25.91
N SER A 308 -8.78 17.01 24.68
CA SER A 308 -7.99 17.32 23.48
C SER A 308 -7.99 18.81 23.11
N GLY A 309 -9.10 19.52 23.29
CA GLY A 309 -9.18 20.97 23.06
C GLY A 309 -8.38 21.81 24.06
N ALA A 310 -8.15 21.28 25.27
CA ALA A 310 -7.28 21.91 26.26
C ALA A 310 -5.78 21.78 25.91
N ALA A 311 -5.39 20.72 25.20
CA ALA A 311 -4.01 20.52 24.73
C ALA A 311 -3.69 21.35 23.46
N ASP A 312 -4.69 21.63 22.62
CA ASP A 312 -4.52 22.43 21.39
C ASP A 312 -4.48 23.94 21.67
N SER A 313 -5.05 24.40 22.79
CA SER A 313 -5.06 25.81 23.21
C SER A 313 -3.79 26.29 23.93
N THR A 314 -2.76 25.43 24.04
CA THR A 314 -1.43 25.81 24.57
C THR A 314 -0.33 25.84 23.51
N GLN A 315 -0.67 25.73 22.22
CA GLN A 315 0.25 25.92 21.08
C GLN A 315 -0.23 27.05 20.17
N GLU A 316 -0.47 28.23 20.73
CA GLU A 316 -0.35 29.47 19.95
C GLU A 316 1.15 29.80 19.82
N TYR A 317 1.58 29.97 18.58
CA TYR A 317 2.94 30.21 18.15
C TYR A 317 3.48 31.54 18.69
N ASP A 318 4.61 31.47 19.40
CA ASP A 318 5.70 32.47 19.40
C ASP A 318 7.01 31.75 19.03
#